data_AF-A0A1F8NPN5-F1
#
_entry.id   AF-A0A1F8NPN5-F1
#
_cell.length_a   1.000
_cell.length_b   1.000
_cell.length_c   1.000
_cell.angle_alpha   90.00
_cell.angle_beta   90.00
_cell.angle_gamma   90.00
#
_symmetry.space_group_name_H-M   'P 1'
#
loop_
_entity.id
_entity.type
_entity.pdbx_description
1 polymer ?
#
loop_
_entity_poly.entity_id
_entity_poly.type
_entity_poly.pdbx_seq_one_letter_code
_entity_poly.pdbx_strand_id
1 'polypeptide(L)'
;MSAQAVKVSPSRSAKVTIGLIVAALIVGLVLTILAMRSSGLADDPGFLGTGASLLADLNLLAALLILGGLLIGFAAARSKSVAAHQYIQTAMVLLFLVLIVFIMEVSYWENVNPGIPERIGEASYAMPAVHAAIGGVAEVCGLYLVLLMNGWMPKALRVRKWKTLMRVTLTLFILVGVLGVATYYVWYILP
;
A
#
# COMPACT_ATOMS: atom_id res chain seq x y z
N MET A 1 41.09 0.88 -19.37
CA MET A 1 40.40 2.14 -19.03
C MET A 1 38.94 1.81 -18.69
N SER A 2 38.55 1.88 -17.41
CA SER A 2 37.17 1.58 -17.00
C SER A 2 36.28 2.79 -17.26
N ALA A 3 35.24 2.63 -18.08
CA ALA A 3 34.21 3.64 -18.26
C ALA A 3 33.51 3.89 -16.92
N GLN A 4 33.76 5.04 -16.30
CA GLN A 4 32.93 5.53 -15.20
C GLN A 4 31.54 5.79 -15.78
N ALA A 5 30.58 4.94 -15.43
CA ALA A 5 29.18 5.21 -15.69
C ALA A 5 28.80 6.50 -14.97
N VAL A 6 28.69 7.60 -15.71
CA VAL A 6 28.20 8.87 -15.20
C VAL A 6 26.81 8.63 -14.65
N LYS A 7 26.64 8.78 -13.34
CA LYS A 7 25.35 8.68 -12.67
C LYS A 7 24.54 9.92 -13.03
N VAL A 8 23.86 9.91 -14.17
CA VAL A 8 23.00 11.01 -14.60
C VAL A 8 21.78 11.03 -13.68
N SER A 9 21.78 11.93 -12.70
CA SER A 9 20.58 12.21 -11.90
C SER A 9 19.57 12.99 -12.76
N PRO A 10 18.26 12.71 -12.68
CA PRO A 10 17.26 13.45 -13.43
C PRO A 10 17.36 14.96 -13.17
N SER A 11 17.13 15.77 -14.21
CA SER A 11 17.10 17.23 -14.09
C SER A 11 16.02 17.67 -13.08
N ARG A 12 16.14 18.90 -12.57
CA ARG A 12 15.14 19.48 -11.67
C ARG A 12 13.75 19.49 -12.30
N SER A 13 13.65 19.82 -13.59
CA SER A 13 12.39 19.81 -14.34
C SER A 13 11.79 18.40 -14.41
N ALA A 14 12.58 17.37 -14.72
CA ALA A 14 12.11 15.99 -14.76
C ALA A 14 11.54 15.53 -13.41
N LYS A 15 12.19 15.87 -12.30
CA LYS A 15 11.69 15.54 -10.94
C LYS A 15 10.36 16.22 -10.63
N VAL A 16 10.21 17.50 -11.00
CA VAL A 16 8.97 18.26 -10.82
C VAL A 16 7.85 17.64 -11.67
N THR A 17 8.11 17.34 -12.93
CA THR A 17 7.13 16.69 -13.82
C THR A 17 6.68 15.33 -13.27
N ILE A 18 7.60 14.48 -12.83
CA ILE A 18 7.27 13.19 -12.21
C ILE A 18 6.41 13.40 -10.96
N GLY A 19 6.78 14.35 -10.09
CA GLY A 19 6.01 14.66 -8.89
C GLY A 19 4.58 15.10 -9.20
N LEU A 20 4.40 15.94 -10.22
CA LEU A 20 3.08 16.39 -10.66
C LEU A 20 2.24 15.25 -11.24
N ILE A 21 2.86 14.36 -12.03
CA ILE A 21 2.16 13.18 -12.57
C ILE A 21 1.69 12.28 -11.43
N VAL A 22 2.56 11.97 -10.46
CA VAL A 22 2.19 11.14 -9.30
C VAL A 22 1.06 11.80 -8.50
N ALA A 23 1.14 13.11 -8.24
CA ALA A 23 0.08 13.83 -7.55
C ALA A 23 -1.24 13.78 -8.32
N ALA A 24 -1.23 13.99 -9.63
CA ALA A 24 -2.41 13.91 -10.48
C ALA A 24 -3.02 12.50 -10.50
N LEU A 25 -2.19 11.45 -10.53
CA LEU A 25 -2.65 10.06 -10.46
C LEU A 25 -3.30 9.75 -9.10
N ILE A 26 -2.71 10.21 -7.99
CA ILE A 26 -3.29 10.05 -6.66
C ILE A 26 -4.62 10.78 -6.57
N VAL A 27 -4.69 12.04 -6.99
CA VAL A 27 -5.94 12.83 -6.99
C VAL A 27 -6.99 12.17 -7.87
N GLY A 28 -6.63 11.75 -9.08
CA GLY A 28 -7.54 11.05 -9.99
C GLY A 28 -8.07 9.75 -9.40
N LEU A 29 -7.21 8.96 -8.75
CA LEU A 29 -7.61 7.73 -8.05
C LEU A 29 -8.58 8.02 -6.90
N VAL A 30 -8.27 9.01 -6.06
CA VAL A 30 -9.15 9.43 -4.96
C VAL A 30 -10.51 9.88 -5.48
N LEU A 31 -10.53 10.76 -6.50
CA LEU A 31 -11.78 11.22 -7.11
C LEU A 31 -12.58 10.07 -7.72
N THR A 32 -11.91 9.08 -8.32
CA THR A 32 -12.55 7.88 -8.85
C THR A 32 -13.21 7.07 -7.74
N ILE A 33 -12.51 6.81 -6.63
CA ILE A 33 -13.05 6.08 -5.47
C ILE A 33 -14.27 6.82 -4.90
N LEU A 34 -14.17 8.14 -4.73
CA LEU A 34 -15.28 8.95 -4.23
C LEU A 34 -16.47 8.98 -5.20
N ALA A 35 -16.22 9.08 -6.50
CA ALA A 35 -17.27 9.03 -7.52
C ALA A 35 -17.98 7.68 -7.52
N MET A 36 -17.24 6.56 -7.43
CA MET A 36 -17.82 5.22 -7.33
C MET A 36 -18.71 5.07 -6.10
N ARG A 37 -18.27 5.55 -4.94
CA ARG A 37 -19.07 5.54 -3.70
C ARG A 37 -20.34 6.39 -3.85
N SER A 38 -20.21 7.62 -4.34
CA SER A 38 -21.34 8.54 -4.47
C SER A 38 -22.40 8.10 -5.51
N SER A 39 -22.01 7.30 -6.49
CA SER A 39 -22.90 6.78 -7.53
C SER A 39 -23.50 5.40 -7.21
N GLY A 40 -23.09 4.76 -6.11
CA GLY A 40 -23.48 3.40 -5.75
C GLY A 40 -22.72 2.29 -6.48
N LEU A 41 -21.92 2.62 -7.50
CA LEU A 41 -21.09 1.65 -8.24
C LEU A 41 -20.10 0.90 -7.34
N ALA A 42 -19.69 1.49 -6.22
CA ALA A 42 -18.80 0.83 -5.26
C ALA A 42 -19.42 -0.45 -4.65
N ASP A 43 -20.74 -0.52 -4.57
CA ASP A 43 -21.50 -1.58 -3.90
C ASP A 43 -22.10 -2.59 -4.90
N ASP A 44 -22.00 -2.32 -6.20
CA ASP A 44 -22.38 -3.27 -7.25
C ASP A 44 -21.61 -4.59 -7.09
N PRO A 45 -22.15 -5.72 -7.57
CA PRO A 45 -21.46 -7.00 -7.51
C PRO A 45 -20.07 -6.95 -8.16
N GLY A 46 -19.10 -7.59 -7.49
CA GLY A 46 -17.76 -7.77 -8.01
C GLY A 46 -17.68 -8.63 -9.28
N PHE A 47 -16.52 -8.61 -9.93
CA PHE A 47 -16.24 -9.38 -11.15
C PHE A 47 -15.51 -10.70 -10.87
N LEU A 48 -15.09 -10.97 -9.64
CA LEU A 48 -14.39 -12.21 -9.25
C LEU A 48 -15.35 -13.39 -8.98
N GLY A 49 -16.67 -13.19 -9.12
CA GLY A 49 -17.67 -14.25 -8.93
C GLY A 49 -17.84 -14.67 -7.46
N THR A 50 -17.65 -13.74 -6.54
CA THR A 50 -17.77 -13.94 -5.08
C THR A 50 -18.89 -13.07 -4.50
N GLY A 51 -19.12 -13.11 -3.19
CA GLY A 51 -20.05 -12.19 -2.50
C GLY A 51 -19.53 -10.76 -2.35
N ALA A 52 -18.37 -10.43 -2.91
CA ALA A 52 -17.73 -9.12 -2.79
C ALA A 52 -18.37 -8.06 -3.69
N SER A 53 -18.24 -6.80 -3.28
CA SER A 53 -18.58 -5.66 -4.13
C SER A 53 -17.46 -5.35 -5.13
N LEU A 54 -17.78 -4.55 -6.15
CA LEU A 54 -16.83 -4.07 -7.14
C LEU A 54 -15.64 -3.36 -6.48
N LEU A 55 -15.89 -2.52 -5.46
CA LEU A 55 -14.82 -1.82 -4.76
C LEU A 55 -13.92 -2.80 -3.98
N ALA A 56 -14.47 -3.86 -3.40
CA ALA A 56 -13.70 -4.88 -2.70
C ALA A 56 -12.79 -5.67 -3.66
N ASP A 57 -13.28 -6.05 -4.84
CA ASP A 57 -12.49 -6.74 -5.87
C ASP A 57 -11.34 -5.87 -6.38
N LEU A 58 -11.63 -4.60 -6.69
CA LEU A 58 -10.62 -3.64 -7.12
C LEU A 58 -9.57 -3.41 -6.05
N ASN A 59 -9.98 -3.32 -4.78
CA ASN A 59 -9.06 -3.17 -3.65
C ASN A 59 -8.16 -4.41 -3.50
N LEU A 60 -8.70 -5.63 -3.66
CA LEU A 60 -7.90 -6.85 -3.65
C LEU A 60 -6.88 -6.87 -4.79
N LEU A 61 -7.30 -6.56 -6.03
CA LEU A 61 -6.37 -6.49 -7.17
C LEU A 61 -5.28 -5.44 -6.96
N ALA A 62 -5.64 -4.26 -6.44
CA ALA A 62 -4.68 -3.22 -6.14
C ALA A 62 -3.70 -3.65 -5.04
N ALA A 63 -4.15 -4.37 -4.00
CA ALA A 63 -3.29 -4.93 -2.96
C ALA A 63 -2.30 -5.97 -3.52
N LEU A 64 -2.74 -6.84 -4.44
CA LEU A 64 -1.87 -7.79 -5.13
C LEU A 64 -0.84 -7.09 -6.02
N LEU A 65 -1.25 -6.02 -6.72
CA LEU A 65 -0.35 -5.16 -7.50
C LEU A 65 0.70 -4.50 -6.60
N ILE A 66 0.29 -3.96 -5.44
CA ILE A 66 1.19 -3.37 -4.45
C ILE A 66 2.22 -4.40 -4.00
N LEU A 67 1.77 -5.59 -3.58
CA LEU A 67 2.65 -6.66 -3.13
C LEU A 67 3.66 -7.05 -4.23
N GLY A 68 3.19 -7.24 -5.47
CA GLY A 68 4.06 -7.49 -6.62
C GLY A 68 5.07 -6.37 -6.85
N GLY A 69 4.64 -5.11 -6.81
CA GLY A 69 5.50 -3.94 -6.94
C GLY A 69 6.56 -3.84 -5.84
N LEU A 70 6.19 -4.15 -4.59
CA LEU A 70 7.15 -4.18 -3.47
C LEU A 70 8.23 -5.25 -3.69
N LEU A 71 7.86 -6.44 -4.17
CA LEU A 71 8.80 -7.51 -4.50
C LEU A 71 9.70 -7.15 -5.69
N ILE A 72 9.16 -6.50 -6.73
CA ILE A 72 9.94 -5.97 -7.85
C ILE A 72 10.93 -4.91 -7.36
N GLY A 73 10.49 -3.99 -6.49
CA GLY A 73 11.37 -3.00 -5.89
C GLY A 73 12.47 -3.63 -5.02
N PHE A 74 12.17 -4.72 -4.30
CA PHE A 74 13.18 -5.51 -3.59
C PHE A 74 14.20 -6.11 -4.57
N ALA A 75 13.75 -6.73 -5.66
CA ALA A 75 14.62 -7.28 -6.69
C ALA A 75 15.51 -6.19 -7.32
N ALA A 76 14.96 -5.00 -7.60
CA ALA A 76 15.72 -3.87 -8.12
C ALA A 76 16.87 -3.45 -7.18
N ALA A 77 16.63 -3.41 -5.86
CA ALA A 77 17.66 -3.13 -4.87
C ALA A 77 18.75 -4.22 -4.85
N ARG A 78 18.39 -5.50 -4.99
CA ARG A 78 19.34 -6.61 -5.08
C ARG A 78 20.19 -6.55 -6.33
N SER A 79 19.62 -6.10 -7.44
CA SER A 79 20.29 -5.85 -8.71
C SER A 79 21.05 -4.52 -8.77
N LYS A 80 21.23 -3.84 -7.61
CA LYS A 80 21.94 -2.55 -7.47
C LYS A 80 21.28 -1.37 -8.21
N SER A 81 20.05 -1.52 -8.70
CA SER A 81 19.24 -0.44 -9.27
C SER A 81 18.49 0.32 -8.17
N VAL A 82 19.24 1.11 -7.40
CA VAL A 82 18.69 1.84 -6.24
C VAL A 82 17.66 2.88 -6.64
N ALA A 83 17.83 3.52 -7.80
CA ALA A 83 16.87 4.50 -8.31
C ALA A 83 15.51 3.85 -8.62
N ALA A 84 15.51 2.69 -9.30
CA ALA A 84 14.28 1.96 -9.59
C ALA A 84 13.60 1.48 -8.30
N HIS A 85 14.36 0.95 -7.34
CA HIS A 85 13.84 0.62 -6.02
C HIS A 85 13.14 1.82 -5.37
N GLN A 86 13.79 2.99 -5.35
CA GLN A 86 13.24 4.19 -4.74
C GLN A 86 11.91 4.62 -5.37
N TYR A 87 11.83 4.68 -6.70
CA TYR A 87 10.59 5.09 -7.38
C TYR A 87 9.46 4.09 -7.18
N ILE A 88 9.74 2.79 -7.34
CA ILE A 88 8.73 1.74 -7.20
C ILE A 88 8.19 1.71 -5.78
N GLN A 89 9.08 1.71 -4.78
CA GLN A 89 8.67 1.66 -3.37
C GLN A 89 7.89 2.91 -2.97
N THR A 90 8.28 4.10 -3.46
CA THR A 90 7.52 5.34 -3.23
C THR A 90 6.12 5.22 -3.81
N ALA A 91 5.98 4.75 -5.05
CA ALA A 91 4.67 4.60 -5.70
C ALA A 91 3.78 3.58 -4.97
N MET A 92 4.33 2.42 -4.60
CA MET A 92 3.55 1.35 -3.96
C MET A 92 3.07 1.74 -2.56
N VAL A 93 3.91 2.38 -1.75
CA VAL A 93 3.53 2.86 -0.40
C VAL A 93 2.46 3.95 -0.51
N LEU A 94 2.63 4.94 -1.40
CA LEU A 94 1.62 5.99 -1.57
C LEU A 94 0.29 5.45 -2.12
N LEU A 95 0.34 4.47 -3.04
CA LEU A 95 -0.87 3.79 -3.49
C LEU A 95 -1.55 3.07 -2.33
N PHE A 96 -0.79 2.36 -1.49
CA PHE A 96 -1.36 1.67 -0.34
C PHE A 96 -1.99 2.64 0.67
N LEU A 97 -1.34 3.79 0.93
CA LEU A 97 -1.91 4.85 1.76
C LEU A 97 -3.28 5.30 1.27
N VAL A 98 -3.44 5.50 -0.04
CA VAL A 98 -4.74 5.87 -0.64
C VAL A 98 -5.79 4.78 -0.40
N LEU A 99 -5.45 3.51 -0.60
CA LEU A 99 -6.37 2.41 -0.34
C LEU A 99 -6.75 2.32 1.14
N ILE A 100 -5.78 2.52 2.04
CA ILE A 100 -6.03 2.55 3.49
C ILE A 100 -7.06 3.63 3.80
N VAL A 101 -6.78 4.89 3.46
CA VAL A 101 -7.61 6.03 3.88
C VAL A 101 -9.00 6.01 3.25
N PHE A 102 -9.13 5.67 1.96
CA PHE A 102 -10.38 5.84 1.23
C PHE A 102 -11.22 4.56 1.06
N ILE A 103 -10.62 3.39 1.31
CA ILE A 103 -11.32 2.10 1.19
C ILE A 103 -11.33 1.38 2.52
N MET A 104 -10.15 1.01 3.05
CA MET A 104 -10.04 0.08 4.17
C MET A 104 -10.45 0.72 5.50
N GLU A 105 -10.08 1.97 5.76
CA GLU A 105 -10.42 2.69 6.99
C GLU A 105 -11.93 2.89 7.09
N VAL A 106 -12.57 3.37 6.02
CA VAL A 106 -14.03 3.52 5.95
C VAL A 106 -14.72 2.18 6.22
N SER A 107 -14.31 1.13 5.49
CA SER A 107 -14.88 -0.21 5.66
C SER A 107 -14.68 -0.76 7.08
N TYR A 108 -13.51 -0.54 7.69
CA TYR A 108 -13.23 -0.97 9.06
C TYR A 108 -14.15 -0.29 10.08
N TRP A 109 -14.31 1.03 9.99
CA TRP A 109 -15.16 1.78 10.92
C TRP A 109 -16.64 1.45 10.78
N GLU A 110 -17.10 1.13 9.58
CA GLU A 110 -18.49 0.77 9.31
C GLU A 110 -18.81 -0.68 9.66
N ASN A 111 -17.89 -1.62 9.41
CA ASN A 111 -18.20 -3.06 9.42
C ASN A 111 -17.49 -3.87 10.51
N VAL A 112 -16.37 -3.38 11.06
CA VAL A 112 -15.55 -4.13 12.03
C VAL A 112 -15.62 -3.50 13.40
N ASN A 113 -15.31 -2.21 13.49
CA ASN A 113 -15.24 -1.49 14.75
C ASN A 113 -16.53 -1.60 15.59
N PRO A 114 -17.75 -1.52 15.03
CA PRO A 114 -18.98 -1.59 15.82
C PRO A 114 -19.20 -2.93 16.53
N GLY A 115 -18.52 -4.00 16.10
CA GLY A 115 -18.61 -5.32 16.73
C GLY A 115 -17.45 -5.64 17.69
N ILE A 116 -16.51 -4.72 17.92
CA ILE A 116 -15.38 -4.92 18.83
C ILE A 116 -15.64 -4.14 20.12
N PRO A 117 -15.42 -4.75 21.31
CA PRO A 117 -14.72 -6.01 21.55
C PRO A 117 -15.57 -7.29 21.47
N GLU A 118 -16.89 -7.21 21.41
CA GLU A 118 -17.80 -8.34 21.66
C GLU A 118 -17.62 -9.51 20.69
N ARG A 119 -17.29 -9.23 19.42
CA ARG A 119 -17.17 -10.21 18.33
C ARG A 119 -15.73 -10.51 17.94
N ILE A 120 -14.73 -10.06 18.70
CA ILE A 120 -13.30 -10.26 18.36
C ILE A 120 -12.89 -11.75 18.32
N GLY A 121 -13.69 -12.65 18.89
CA GLY A 121 -13.51 -14.10 18.76
C GLY A 121 -13.93 -14.68 17.41
N GLU A 122 -14.69 -13.93 16.60
CA GLU A 122 -15.14 -14.35 15.29
C GLU A 122 -14.10 -14.00 14.22
N ALA A 123 -13.81 -14.94 13.32
CA ALA A 123 -12.80 -14.73 12.28
C ALA A 123 -13.09 -13.51 11.38
N SER A 124 -14.38 -13.21 11.14
CA SER A 124 -14.86 -12.06 10.37
C SER A 124 -14.56 -10.71 11.03
N TYR A 125 -14.23 -10.66 12.32
CA TYR A 125 -13.82 -9.44 13.03
C TYR A 125 -12.34 -9.48 13.39
N ALA A 126 -11.84 -10.62 13.86
CA ALA A 126 -10.45 -10.82 14.26
C ALA A 126 -9.48 -10.59 13.10
N MET A 127 -9.76 -11.18 11.93
CA MET A 127 -8.84 -11.13 10.78
C MET A 127 -8.68 -9.70 10.24
N PRO A 128 -9.76 -8.93 9.96
CA PRO A 128 -9.62 -7.52 9.59
C PRO A 128 -8.95 -6.67 10.67
N ALA A 129 -9.21 -6.92 11.96
CA ALA A 129 -8.59 -6.16 13.04
C ALA A 129 -7.07 -6.39 13.12
N VAL A 130 -6.63 -7.65 13.02
CA VAL A 130 -5.20 -7.99 12.96
C VAL A 130 -4.57 -7.45 11.68
N HIS A 131 -5.26 -7.57 10.54
CA HIS A 131 -4.82 -6.99 9.27
C HIS A 131 -4.64 -5.47 9.37
N ALA A 132 -5.60 -4.75 9.93
CA ALA A 132 -5.56 -3.30 10.11
C ALA A 132 -4.41 -2.88 11.06
N ALA A 133 -4.22 -3.59 12.17
CA ALA A 133 -3.16 -3.30 13.12
C ALA A 133 -1.76 -3.48 12.50
N ILE A 134 -1.51 -4.64 11.85
CA ILE A 134 -0.22 -4.92 11.21
C ILE A 134 -0.03 -4.00 10.00
N GLY A 135 -1.09 -3.73 9.24
CA GLY A 135 -1.13 -2.83 8.09
C GLY A 135 -0.74 -1.41 8.47
N GLY A 136 -1.31 -0.86 9.54
CA GLY A 136 -0.97 0.46 10.04
C GLY A 136 0.51 0.57 10.44
N VAL A 137 1.05 -0.44 11.13
CA VAL A 137 2.48 -0.48 11.48
C VAL A 137 3.36 -0.58 10.23
N ALA A 138 2.99 -1.44 9.27
CA ALA A 138 3.70 -1.59 8.00
C ALA A 138 3.75 -0.27 7.23
N GLU A 139 2.60 0.42 7.13
CA GLU A 139 2.47 1.66 6.39
C GLU A 139 3.24 2.81 7.05
N VAL A 140 3.18 2.95 8.37
CA VAL A 140 4.01 3.94 9.09
C VAL A 140 5.49 3.70 8.84
N CYS A 141 5.95 2.45 8.87
CA CYS A 141 7.33 2.10 8.55
C CYS A 141 7.68 2.38 7.07
N GLY A 142 6.76 2.06 6.15
CA GLY A 142 6.87 2.34 4.73
C GLY A 142 7.03 3.82 4.44
N LEU A 143 6.14 4.66 4.96
CA LEU A 143 6.19 6.12 4.84
C LEU A 143 7.47 6.69 5.42
N TYR A 144 7.88 6.23 6.61
CA TYR A 144 9.16 6.62 7.21
C TYR A 144 10.33 6.31 6.26
N LEU A 145 10.38 5.12 5.68
CA LEU A 145 11.44 4.71 4.75
C LEU A 145 11.39 5.49 3.43
N VAL A 146 10.19 5.80 2.92
CA VAL A 146 9.98 6.65 1.73
C VAL A 146 10.52 8.05 1.97
N LEU A 147 10.19 8.67 3.08
CA LEU A 147 10.72 9.98 3.47
C LEU A 147 12.25 9.94 3.64
N LEU A 148 12.78 8.86 4.22
CA LEU A 148 14.22 8.67 4.41
C LEU A 148 14.96 8.56 3.07
N MET A 149 14.50 7.71 2.15
CA MET A 149 15.18 7.47 0.87
C MET A 149 15.04 8.63 -0.11
N ASN A 150 13.95 9.41 -0.02
CA ASN A 150 13.75 10.63 -0.81
C ASN A 150 14.43 11.87 -0.20
N GLY A 151 15.09 11.73 0.96
CA GLY A 151 15.88 12.80 1.58
C GLY A 151 15.05 13.84 2.33
N TRP A 152 13.77 13.57 2.58
CA TRP A 152 12.85 14.48 3.29
C TRP A 152 12.90 14.30 4.81
N MET A 153 13.52 13.20 5.29
CA MET A 153 13.65 12.92 6.72
C MET A 153 14.66 13.86 7.42
N PRO A 154 14.24 14.61 8.47
CA PRO A 154 15.14 15.39 9.33
C PRO A 154 16.25 14.54 9.92
N LYS A 155 17.46 15.10 10.05
CA LYS A 155 18.64 14.34 10.53
C LYS A 155 18.42 13.70 11.91
N ALA A 156 17.70 14.38 12.80
CA ALA A 156 17.41 13.92 14.16
C ALA A 156 16.55 12.63 14.21
N LEU A 157 15.76 12.36 13.17
CA LEU A 157 14.85 11.21 13.11
C LEU A 157 15.44 10.01 12.36
N ARG A 158 16.66 10.12 11.83
CA ARG A 158 17.27 9.06 11.01
C ARG A 158 17.79 7.91 11.87
N VAL A 159 17.15 6.75 11.74
CA VAL A 159 17.63 5.51 12.37
C VAL A 159 18.90 4.98 11.70
N ARG A 160 19.86 4.50 12.51
CA ARG A 160 21.10 3.89 12.00
C ARG A 160 20.86 2.54 11.31
N LYS A 161 19.91 1.74 11.82
CA LYS A 161 19.60 0.38 11.33
C LYS A 161 18.54 0.35 10.21
N TRP A 162 18.59 1.30 9.28
CA TRP A 162 17.59 1.44 8.21
C TRP A 162 17.44 0.19 7.32
N LYS A 163 18.51 -0.58 7.11
CA LYS A 163 18.45 -1.85 6.34
C LYS A 163 17.63 -2.92 7.05
N THR A 164 17.76 -3.00 8.38
CA THR A 164 16.95 -3.92 9.20
C THR A 164 15.50 -3.49 9.14
N LEU A 165 15.24 -2.19 9.34
CA LEU A 165 13.89 -1.65 9.23
C LEU A 165 13.26 -1.94 7.87
N MET A 166 14.01 -1.77 6.77
CA MET A 166 13.54 -2.09 5.42
C MET A 166 13.16 -3.56 5.24
N ARG A 167 13.95 -4.50 5.79
CA ARG A 167 13.63 -5.93 5.74
C ARG A 167 12.39 -6.27 6.57
N VAL A 168 12.31 -5.74 7.79
CA VAL A 168 11.14 -5.91 8.66
C VAL A 168 9.89 -5.34 7.99
N THR A 169 10.01 -4.16 7.39
CA THR A 169 8.90 -3.50 6.68
C THR A 169 8.44 -4.36 5.51
N LEU A 170 9.34 -4.90 4.69
CA LEU A 170 8.96 -5.82 3.62
C LEU A 170 8.26 -7.08 4.15
N THR A 171 8.75 -7.67 5.25
CA THR A 171 8.08 -8.81 5.90
C THR A 171 6.68 -8.43 6.37
N LEU A 172 6.51 -7.27 7.00
CA LEU A 172 5.19 -6.77 7.42
C LEU A 172 4.26 -6.61 6.22
N PHE A 173 4.72 -6.01 5.12
CA PHE A 173 3.92 -5.87 3.89
C PHE A 173 3.51 -7.21 3.28
N ILE A 174 4.39 -8.21 3.28
CA ILE A 174 4.05 -9.57 2.83
C ILE A 174 2.97 -10.16 3.75
N LEU A 175 3.13 -10.07 5.06
CA LEU A 175 2.15 -10.57 6.04
C LEU A 175 0.79 -9.88 5.87
N VAL A 176 0.79 -8.55 5.68
CA VAL A 176 -0.41 -7.76 5.43
C VAL A 176 -1.09 -8.18 4.13
N GLY A 177 -0.33 -8.40 3.06
CA GLY A 177 -0.88 -8.91 1.80
C GLY A 177 -1.56 -10.26 1.95
N VAL A 178 -0.94 -11.19 2.68
CA VAL A 178 -1.54 -12.50 3.00
C VAL A 178 -2.81 -12.34 3.84
N LEU A 179 -2.77 -11.50 4.88
CA LEU A 179 -3.93 -11.21 5.72
C LEU A 179 -5.06 -10.51 4.96
N GLY A 180 -4.74 -9.69 3.96
CA GLY A 180 -5.73 -9.03 3.11
C GLY A 180 -6.48 -10.03 2.23
N VAL A 181 -5.76 -10.97 1.60
CA VAL A 181 -6.35 -12.10 0.87
C VAL A 181 -7.21 -12.96 1.81
N ALA A 182 -6.70 -13.26 3.00
CA ALA A 182 -7.45 -14.05 3.98
C ALA A 182 -8.73 -13.33 4.45
N THR A 183 -8.68 -12.02 4.67
CA THR A 183 -9.85 -11.20 5.02
C THR A 183 -10.89 -11.24 3.92
N TYR A 184 -10.47 -11.03 2.67
CA TYR A 184 -11.36 -11.11 1.52
C TYR A 184 -12.04 -12.49 1.42
N TYR A 185 -11.27 -13.57 1.61
CA TYR A 185 -11.80 -14.92 1.57
C TYR A 185 -12.83 -15.19 2.67
N VAL A 186 -12.54 -14.75 3.90
CA VAL A 186 -13.45 -14.92 5.04
C VAL A 186 -14.74 -14.13 4.87
N TRP A 187 -14.69 -12.93 4.30
CA TRP A 187 -15.87 -12.08 4.15
C TRP A 187 -16.75 -12.42 2.95
N TYR A 188 -16.16 -12.91 1.86
CA TYR A 188 -16.87 -12.94 0.57
C TYR A 188 -16.93 -14.32 -0.09
N ILE A 189 -16.21 -15.31 0.44
CA ILE A 189 -16.16 -16.67 -0.14
C ILE A 189 -16.64 -17.72 0.85
N LEU A 190 -16.29 -17.61 2.13
CA LEU A 190 -16.83 -18.51 3.14
C LEU A 190 -18.34 -18.31 3.31
N PRO A 191 -19.09 -19.40 3.58
CA PRO A 191 -20.53 -19.36 3.80
C PRO A 191 -20.92 -18.67 5.11
#